data_AF-A0A5A7PIR5-F1
#
_entry.id   AF-A0A5A7PIR5-F1
#
_cell.length_a   1.000
_cell.length_b   1.000
_cell.length_c   1.000
_cell.angle_alpha   90.00
_cell.angle_beta   90.00
_cell.angle_gamma   90.00
#
_symmetry.space_group_name_H-M   'P 1'
#
loop_
_entity.id
_entity.type
_entity.pdbx_description
1 polymer ?
#
loop_
_entity_poly.entity_id
_entity_poly.type
_entity_poly.pdbx_seq_one_letter_code
_entity_poly.pdbx_strand_id
1 'polypeptide(L)'
;MVTKSWFRNFWTSKKSDSQAHKSQIAVLAFEAASLITKLLHLWQSLTDKQVARLRDEITNSAGIKKLVSENDDYIGRLICTEMMENLSHVARAVPGCRKSATTLS
;
A
#
# COMPACT_ATOMS: atom_id res chain seq x y z
N MET A 1 19.10 -16.06 32.03
CA MET A 1 17.74 -15.71 31.55
C MET A 1 17.42 -14.25 31.88
N VAL A 2 17.88 -13.29 31.06
CA VAL A 2 17.68 -11.84 31.26
C VAL A 2 17.27 -11.21 29.94
N THR A 3 16.02 -11.37 29.51
CA THR A 3 15.51 -10.69 28.30
C THR A 3 14.07 -10.18 28.42
N LYS A 4 13.39 -10.39 29.56
CA LYS A 4 11.97 -10.02 29.74
C LYS A 4 11.71 -8.74 30.55
N SER A 5 12.76 -8.00 30.91
CA SER A 5 12.63 -6.82 31.79
C SER A 5 12.65 -5.49 31.03
N TRP A 6 13.48 -5.36 30.00
CA TRP A 6 13.60 -4.10 29.23
C TRP A 6 12.31 -3.73 28.49
N PHE A 7 11.59 -4.73 27.99
CA PHE A 7 10.30 -4.53 27.32
C PHE A 7 9.16 -4.09 28.24
N ARG A 8 9.27 -4.20 29.55
CA ARG A 8 8.15 -3.88 30.47
C ARG A 8 8.20 -2.44 30.96
N ASN A 9 9.41 -1.93 31.17
CA ASN A 9 9.62 -0.59 31.72
C ASN A 9 9.37 0.52 30.70
N PHE A 10 9.38 0.22 29.39
CA PHE A 10 8.97 1.17 28.36
C PHE A 10 7.45 1.47 28.39
N TRP A 11 6.64 0.56 28.95
CA TRP A 11 5.18 0.67 28.89
C TRP A 11 4.52 1.23 30.15
N THR A 12 5.28 1.47 31.23
CA THR A 12 4.71 1.94 32.51
C THR A 12 5.23 3.32 32.90
N SER A 13 4.65 4.39 32.36
CA SER A 13 4.74 5.73 32.97
C SER A 13 3.53 6.64 32.66
N LYS A 14 3.00 7.23 33.76
CA LYS A 14 1.95 8.25 34.04
C LYS A 14 0.68 8.33 33.16
N LYS A 15 -0.49 8.43 33.80
CA LYS A 15 -1.72 7.72 33.42
C LYS A 15 -2.95 8.60 33.08
N SER A 16 -2.82 9.76 32.42
CA SER A 16 -4.00 10.52 31.95
C SER A 16 -3.80 11.15 30.56
N ASP A 17 -2.98 12.20 30.40
CA ASP A 17 -2.68 12.78 29.07
C ASP A 17 -1.80 11.86 28.20
N SER A 18 -0.89 11.10 28.83
CA SER A 18 -0.02 10.19 28.07
C SER A 18 -0.78 9.02 27.45
N GLN A 19 -1.94 8.65 28.00
CA GLN A 19 -2.71 7.51 27.49
C GLN A 19 -3.41 7.87 26.17
N ALA A 20 -3.99 9.07 26.07
CA ALA A 20 -4.54 9.58 24.82
C ALA A 20 -3.47 9.72 23.73
N HIS A 21 -2.29 10.26 24.08
CA HIS A 21 -1.16 10.37 23.14
C HIS A 21 -0.61 9.00 22.70
N LYS A 22 -0.52 8.03 23.61
CA LYS A 22 -0.14 6.64 23.28
C LYS A 22 -1.16 5.99 22.36
N SER A 23 -2.46 6.20 22.60
CA SER A 23 -3.52 5.71 21.72
C SER A 23 -3.44 6.33 20.32
N GLN A 24 -3.16 7.63 20.20
CA GLN A 24 -2.98 8.30 18.92
C GLN A 24 -1.77 7.74 18.15
N ILE A 25 -0.64 7.54 18.83
CA ILE A 25 0.54 6.91 18.22
C ILE A 25 0.22 5.48 17.77
N ALA A 26 -0.52 4.71 18.56
CA ALA A 26 -0.90 3.34 18.21
C ALA A 26 -1.83 3.31 16.98
N VAL A 27 -2.79 4.23 16.88
CA VAL A 27 -3.67 4.38 15.70
C VAL A 27 -2.85 4.76 14.47
N LEU A 28 -1.97 5.75 14.59
CA LEU A 28 -1.09 6.16 13.49
C LEU A 28 -0.15 5.03 13.04
N ALA A 29 0.41 4.27 13.98
CA ALA A 29 1.24 3.11 13.67
C ALA A 29 0.45 2.00 12.97
N PHE A 30 -0.81 1.77 13.38
CA PHE A 30 -1.70 0.83 12.72
C PHE A 30 -2.09 1.29 11.32
N GLU A 31 -2.39 2.57 11.13
CA GLU A 31 -2.66 3.16 9.82
C GLU A 31 -1.44 3.07 8.90
N ALA A 32 -0.26 3.42 9.40
CA ALA A 32 0.99 3.28 8.65
C ALA A 32 1.25 1.81 8.29
N ALA A 33 1.07 0.87 9.21
CA ALA A 33 1.19 -0.55 8.94
C ALA A 33 0.19 -1.02 7.87
N SER A 34 -1.08 -0.58 7.95
CA SER A 34 -2.10 -0.88 6.95
C SER A 34 -1.73 -0.36 5.55
N LEU A 35 -1.22 0.86 5.46
CA LEU A 35 -0.74 1.46 4.21
C LEU A 35 0.48 0.72 3.65
N ILE A 36 1.45 0.39 4.50
CA ILE A 36 2.64 -0.39 4.13
C ILE A 36 2.24 -1.78 3.62
N THR A 37 1.29 -2.45 4.29
CA THR A 37 0.75 -3.73 3.84
C THR A 37 0.09 -3.60 2.46
N LYS A 38 -0.75 -2.60 2.23
CA LYS A 38 -1.36 -2.33 0.91
C LYS A 38 -0.32 -2.10 -0.17
N LEU A 39 0.74 -1.34 0.15
CA LEU A 39 1.84 -1.09 -0.77
C LEU A 39 2.61 -2.36 -1.12
N LEU A 40 2.92 -3.21 -0.14
CA LEU A 40 3.58 -4.50 -0.35
C LEU A 40 2.75 -5.43 -1.22
N HIS A 41 1.43 -5.49 -1.01
CA HIS A 41 0.54 -6.28 -1.87
C HIS A 41 0.55 -5.80 -3.31
N LEU A 42 0.50 -4.48 -3.52
CA LEU A 42 0.53 -3.89 -4.85
C LEU A 42 1.88 -4.16 -5.54
N TRP A 43 2.99 -3.99 -4.82
CA TRP A 43 4.33 -4.36 -5.31
C TRP A 43 4.41 -5.84 -5.73
N GLN A 44 3.89 -6.75 -4.91
CA GLN A 44 3.90 -8.18 -5.23
C GLN A 44 3.06 -8.50 -6.48
N SER A 45 1.97 -7.77 -6.70
CA SER A 45 1.11 -7.92 -7.89
C SER A 45 1.74 -7.41 -9.18
N LEU A 46 2.72 -6.50 -9.07
CA LEU A 46 3.46 -5.92 -10.20
C LEU A 46 4.68 -6.75 -10.63
N THR A 47 4.95 -7.89 -9.99
CA THR A 47 6.04 -8.77 -10.39
C THR A 47 5.82 -9.29 -11.82
N ASP A 48 6.88 -9.44 -12.61
CA ASP A 48 6.79 -9.88 -14.02
C ASP A 48 5.96 -11.15 -14.19
N LYS A 49 6.12 -12.09 -13.25
CA LYS A 49 5.33 -13.33 -13.22
C LYS A 49 3.83 -13.09 -13.09
N GLN A 50 3.43 -12.18 -12.19
CA GLN A 50 2.01 -11.88 -11.96
C GLN A 50 1.44 -11.04 -13.10
N VAL A 51 2.22 -10.10 -13.64
CA VAL A 51 1.83 -9.31 -14.82
C VAL A 51 1.64 -10.21 -16.04
N ALA A 52 2.56 -11.14 -16.30
CA ALA A 52 2.43 -12.09 -17.40
C ALA A 52 1.19 -12.98 -17.25
N ARG A 53 0.92 -13.46 -16.02
CA ARG A 53 -0.27 -14.26 -15.72
C ARG A 53 -1.56 -13.45 -15.91
N LEU A 54 -1.60 -12.21 -15.44
CA LEU A 54 -2.75 -11.31 -15.64
C LEU A 54 -3.00 -11.06 -17.13
N ARG A 55 -1.94 -10.85 -17.92
CA ARG A 55 -2.06 -10.70 -19.38
C ARG A 55 -2.65 -11.95 -20.03
N ASP A 56 -2.21 -13.13 -19.64
CA ASP A 56 -2.79 -14.39 -20.13
C ASP A 56 -4.28 -14.53 -19.76
N GLU A 57 -4.66 -14.22 -18.51
CA GLU A 57 -6.05 -14.21 -18.05
C GLU A 57 -6.92 -13.22 -18.85
N ILE A 58 -6.38 -12.03 -19.19
CA ILE A 58 -7.05 -11.03 -20.03
C ILE A 58 -7.23 -11.52 -21.46
N THR A 59 -6.17 -12.03 -22.08
CA THR A 59 -6.21 -12.50 -23.46
C THR A 59 -7.18 -13.68 -23.63
N ASN A 60 -7.30 -14.53 -22.62
CA ASN A 60 -8.17 -15.71 -22.63
C ASN A 60 -9.61 -15.43 -22.16
N SER A 61 -9.88 -14.27 -21.55
CA SER A 61 -11.22 -13.93 -21.04
C SER A 61 -12.08 -13.22 -22.08
N ALA A 62 -13.05 -13.97 -22.64
CA ALA A 62 -14.06 -13.40 -23.52
C ALA A 62 -14.91 -12.31 -22.84
N GLY A 63 -15.11 -12.39 -21.53
CA GLY A 63 -15.87 -11.40 -20.76
C GLY A 63 -15.15 -10.06 -20.69
N ILE A 64 -13.84 -10.07 -20.40
CA ILE A 64 -13.02 -8.85 -20.35
C ILE A 64 -12.99 -8.21 -21.74
N LYS A 65 -12.79 -9.01 -22.79
CA LYS A 65 -12.75 -8.50 -24.17
C LYS A 65 -14.06 -7.85 -24.61
N LYS A 66 -15.20 -8.42 -24.22
CA LYS A 66 -16.52 -7.87 -24.57
C LYS A 66 -16.95 -6.67 -23.74
N LEU A 67 -16.58 -6.61 -22.45
CA LEU A 67 -17.05 -5.56 -21.54
C LEU A 67 -16.13 -4.35 -21.50
N VAL A 68 -14.83 -4.54 -21.75
CA VAL A 68 -13.83 -3.47 -21.65
C VAL A 68 -13.35 -3.04 -23.04
N SER A 69 -12.70 -3.95 -23.78
CA SER A 69 -12.16 -3.70 -25.12
C SER A 69 -11.58 -4.98 -25.70
N GLU A 70 -11.57 -5.15 -27.02
CA GLU A 70 -10.87 -6.28 -27.66
C GLU A 70 -9.36 -6.04 -27.83
N ASN A 71 -8.89 -4.82 -27.60
CA ASN A 71 -7.48 -4.45 -27.73
C ASN A 71 -6.72 -4.73 -26.42
N ASP A 72 -5.92 -5.80 -26.39
CA ASP A 72 -5.13 -6.21 -25.23
C ASP A 72 -4.16 -5.10 -24.74
N ASP A 73 -3.59 -4.28 -25.64
CA ASP A 73 -2.71 -3.17 -25.26
C ASP A 73 -3.48 -2.04 -24.56
N TYR A 74 -4.73 -1.81 -24.96
CA TYR A 74 -5.59 -0.83 -24.30
C TYR A 74 -5.95 -1.28 -22.88
N ILE A 75 -6.34 -2.54 -22.70
CA ILE A 75 -6.64 -3.10 -21.37
C ILE A 75 -5.39 -3.04 -20.48
N GLY A 76 -4.21 -3.38 -21.03
CA GLY A 76 -2.95 -3.27 -20.30
C GLY A 76 -2.66 -1.85 -19.81
N ARG A 77 -2.82 -0.83 -20.67
CA ARG A 77 -2.66 0.58 -20.26
C ARG A 77 -3.69 1.01 -19.22
N LEU A 78 -4.93 0.55 -19.34
CA LEU A 78 -5.99 0.84 -18.38
C LEU A 78 -5.63 0.30 -16.98
N ILE A 79 -5.18 -0.94 -16.91
CA ILE A 79 -4.75 -1.57 -15.65
C ILE A 79 -3.54 -0.84 -15.05
N CYS A 80 -2.54 -0.50 -15.87
CA CYS A 80 -1.38 0.26 -15.39
C CYS A 80 -1.80 1.63 -14.82
N THR A 81 -2.75 2.30 -15.46
CA THR A 81 -3.27 3.59 -15.00
C THR A 81 -3.98 3.44 -13.65
N GLU A 82 -4.85 2.43 -13.52
CA GLU A 82 -5.55 2.11 -12.28
C GLU A 82 -4.56 1.75 -11.15
N MET A 83 -3.52 0.96 -11.44
CA MET A 83 -2.47 0.63 -10.46
C MET A 83 -1.68 1.86 -10.01
N MET A 84 -1.36 2.77 -10.92
CA MET A 84 -0.68 4.04 -10.60
C MET A 84 -1.56 4.96 -9.75
N GLU A 85 -2.86 5.01 -10.02
CA GLU A 85 -3.81 5.77 -9.21
C GLU A 85 -3.88 5.20 -7.79
N ASN A 86 -3.97 3.87 -7.65
CA ASN A 86 -3.92 3.19 -6.36
C ASN A 86 -2.63 3.51 -5.57
N LEU A 87 -1.47 3.55 -6.23
CA LEU A 87 -0.21 3.98 -5.62
C LEU A 87 -0.24 5.45 -5.19
N SER A 88 -0.81 6.34 -6.02
CA SER A 88 -0.99 7.76 -5.70
C SER A 88 -1.86 7.97 -4.47
N HIS A 89 -2.92 7.17 -4.30
CA HIS A 89 -3.76 7.20 -3.11
C HIS A 89 -2.99 6.82 -1.84
N VAL A 90 -2.19 5.75 -1.89
CA VAL A 90 -1.32 5.34 -0.77
C VAL A 90 -0.28 6.43 -0.46
N ALA A 91 0.35 7.01 -1.49
CA ALA A 91 1.33 8.08 -1.33
C ALA A 91 0.72 9.34 -0.69
N ARG A 92 -0.53 9.69 -1.04
CA ARG A 92 -1.25 10.82 -0.45
C ARG A 92 -1.59 10.62 1.03
N ALA A 93 -1.80 9.36 1.44
CA ALA A 93 -2.09 9.02 2.83
C ALA A 93 -0.84 9.11 3.74
N VAL A 94 0.36 9.19 3.17
CA VAL A 94 1.62 9.34 3.92
C VAL A 94 2.07 10.81 3.92
N PRO A 95 2.02 11.52 5.06
CA PRO A 95 2.48 12.90 5.16
C PRO A 95 3.96 13.01 4.77
N GLY A 96 4.27 13.75 3.70
CA GLY A 96 5.64 13.97 3.22
C GLY A 96 5.98 13.32 1.87
N CYS A 97 5.26 12.29 1.42
CA CYS A 97 5.54 11.63 0.14
C CYS A 97 5.35 12.55 -1.08
N ARG A 98 4.42 13.51 -1.00
CA ARG A 98 4.19 14.52 -2.06
C ARG A 98 5.36 15.51 -2.22
N LYS A 99 6.09 15.81 -1.14
CA LYS A 99 7.12 16.86 -1.16
C LYS A 99 8.40 16.45 -1.87
N SER A 100 8.72 15.16 -1.95
CA SER A 100 9.94 14.66 -2.62
C SER A 100 9.79 14.48 -4.14
N ALA A 101 8.56 14.40 -4.67
CA ALA A 101 8.33 14.22 -6.11
C ALA A 101 8.38 15.53 -6.93
N THR A 102 8.24 16.69 -6.27
CA THR A 102 8.14 17.99 -6.96
C THR A 102 9.48 18.77 -6.94
N THR A 103 10.52 18.21 -6.33
CA THR A 103 11.86 18.85 -6.21
C THR A 103 12.89 18.24 -7.17
N LEU A 104 12.45 17.38 -8.09
CA LEU A 104 13.26 16.69 -9.10
C LEU A 104 12.78 16.96 -10.54
N SER A 105 12.04 18.05 -10.76
CA SER A 105 11.74 18.60 -12.10
C SER A 105 12.21 20.04 -12.20
#